data_AF-A0A1F9FVG0-F1
#
_entry.id   AF-A0A1F9FVG0-F1
#
_cell.length_a   1.000
_cell.length_b   1.000
_cell.length_c   1.000
_cell.angle_alpha   90.00
_cell.angle_beta   90.00
_cell.angle_gamma   90.00
#
_symmetry.space_group_name_H-M   'P 1'
#
loop_
_entity.id
_entity.type
_entity.pdbx_description
1 polymer ?
#
loop_
_entity_poly.entity_id
_entity_poly.type
_entity_poly.pdbx_seq_one_letter_code
_entity_poly.pdbx_strand_id
1 'polypeptide(L)'
;MQYELPTLKAYDSAQVGSGQGIQVIENSVYLYGHAATGTVQEFDMELQPTGWVGQLTVQERNLIPHPTGLAYRKDFPTFIGTGGWLYLIDWNLFYEDRILDRALLKEISSNHRGTRPEYVFYHGIWYVASAEYDPTDRKNELLLMDPTLLSTANNIEDSGVIIHRFEIPQLVQDIHWNDENQKMILVQNINLWEGWRLSSIDVDKAVPLNNAENAIEQTRCLLFYSELEGYTKLSNGKEVFLTGDWGHHLFSTE
;
A
#
# COMPACT_ATOMS: atom_id res chain seq x y z
N MET A 1 -6.40 -17.00 18.87
CA MET A 1 -5.57 -16.61 17.70
C MET A 1 -4.95 -17.89 17.17
N GLN A 2 -5.23 -18.25 15.92
CA GLN A 2 -4.69 -19.44 15.27
C GLN A 2 -3.47 -19.01 14.47
N TYR A 3 -2.34 -19.70 14.67
CA TYR A 3 -1.11 -19.45 13.94
C TYR A 3 -0.96 -20.50 12.86
N GLU A 4 -0.65 -20.04 11.65
CA GLU A 4 -0.40 -20.91 10.50
C GLU A 4 1.09 -20.89 10.15
N LEU A 5 1.60 -22.06 9.74
CA LEU A 5 2.89 -22.19 9.08
C LEU A 5 2.58 -22.33 7.58
N PRO A 6 2.65 -21.25 6.79
CA PRO A 6 2.28 -21.33 5.39
C PRO A 6 3.34 -22.09 4.60
N THR A 7 2.88 -22.89 3.63
CA THR A 7 3.74 -23.32 2.52
C THR A 7 3.75 -22.19 1.50
N LEU A 8 4.88 -21.48 1.41
CA LEU A 8 5.06 -20.34 0.52
C LEU A 8 6.10 -20.65 -0.55
N LYS A 9 5.83 -20.21 -1.78
CA LYS A 9 6.82 -20.16 -2.85
C LYS A 9 7.48 -18.78 -2.85
N ALA A 10 8.81 -18.74 -2.89
CA ALA A 10 9.59 -17.52 -2.97
C ALA A 10 9.97 -17.15 -4.42
N TYR A 11 10.07 -15.86 -4.69
CA TYR A 11 10.47 -15.28 -5.97
C TYR A 11 11.48 -14.15 -5.75
N ASP A 12 12.35 -13.92 -6.74
CA ASP A 12 13.38 -12.88 -6.69
C ASP A 12 12.78 -11.50 -7.02
N SER A 13 13.01 -10.53 -6.13
CA SER A 13 12.60 -9.13 -6.25
C SER A 13 13.77 -8.15 -6.16
N ALA A 14 14.99 -8.57 -6.49
CA ALA A 14 16.21 -7.81 -6.21
C ALA A 14 16.25 -6.36 -6.71
N GLN A 15 15.56 -6.02 -7.82
CA GLN A 15 15.55 -4.65 -8.35
C GLN A 15 14.75 -3.67 -7.47
N VAL A 16 13.86 -4.17 -6.62
CA VAL A 16 13.03 -3.37 -5.69
C VAL A 16 13.82 -2.95 -4.45
N GLY A 17 14.88 -3.70 -4.09
CA GLY A 17 15.60 -3.51 -2.84
C GLY A 17 14.78 -3.99 -1.63
N SER A 18 14.71 -3.17 -0.58
CA SER A 18 13.81 -3.41 0.54
C SER A 18 12.38 -3.12 0.10
N GLY A 19 11.53 -4.14 0.05
CA GLY A 19 10.14 -4.00 -0.37
C GLY A 19 9.36 -3.09 0.56
N GLN A 20 8.43 -2.30 0.02
CA GLN A 20 7.60 -1.36 0.78
C GLN A 20 6.11 -1.44 0.44
N GLY A 21 5.76 -2.23 -0.57
CA GLY A 21 4.39 -2.61 -0.85
C GLY A 21 4.21 -3.17 -2.25
N ILE A 22 2.98 -3.61 -2.52
CA ILE A 22 2.61 -4.36 -3.71
C ILE A 22 1.25 -3.88 -4.19
N GLN A 23 1.10 -3.71 -5.50
CA GLN A 23 -0.20 -3.42 -6.10
C GLN A 23 -0.41 -4.23 -7.37
N VAL A 24 -1.65 -4.66 -7.59
CA VAL A 24 -2.09 -5.20 -8.87
C VAL A 24 -2.70 -4.07 -9.68
N ILE A 25 -2.12 -3.80 -10.86
CA ILE A 25 -2.64 -2.83 -11.80
C ILE A 25 -2.94 -3.57 -13.09
N GLU A 26 -4.22 -3.62 -13.43
CA GLU A 26 -4.73 -4.40 -14.57
C GLU A 26 -4.33 -5.88 -14.47
N ASN A 27 -3.43 -6.37 -15.33
CA ASN A 27 -2.95 -7.76 -15.35
C ASN A 27 -1.46 -7.87 -15.00
N SER A 28 -0.93 -6.91 -14.24
CA SER A 28 0.46 -6.88 -13.81
C SER A 28 0.55 -6.64 -12.30
N VAL A 29 1.58 -7.20 -11.68
CA VAL A 29 1.93 -7.00 -10.28
C VAL A 29 3.08 -6.00 -10.20
N TYR A 30 2.90 -4.93 -9.44
CA TYR A 30 3.91 -3.89 -9.24
C TYR A 30 4.39 -3.93 -7.81
N LEU A 31 5.69 -4.18 -7.64
CA LEU A 31 6.37 -4.08 -6.36
C LEU A 31 7.06 -2.73 -6.29
N TYR A 32 6.96 -2.04 -5.16
CA TYR A 32 7.69 -0.80 -4.94
C TYR A 32 8.49 -0.87 -3.65
N GLY A 33 9.62 -0.16 -3.64
CA GLY A 33 10.56 -0.28 -2.54
C GLY A 33 11.75 0.64 -2.59
N HIS A 34 12.57 0.48 -1.56
CA HIS A 34 13.78 1.23 -1.29
C HIS A 34 15.00 0.49 -1.86
N ALA A 35 15.38 0.85 -3.09
CA ALA A 35 16.67 0.50 -3.68
C ALA A 35 17.62 1.71 -3.61
N ALA A 36 18.68 1.75 -4.43
CA ALA A 36 19.54 2.93 -4.53
C ALA A 36 18.74 4.21 -4.85
N THR A 37 17.65 4.06 -5.60
CA THR A 37 16.55 5.01 -5.72
C THR A 37 15.25 4.35 -5.29
N GLY A 38 14.19 5.14 -5.02
CA GLY A 38 12.86 4.55 -4.98
C GLY A 38 12.52 3.94 -6.34
N THR A 39 12.02 2.71 -6.34
CA THR A 39 11.81 1.93 -7.57
C THR A 39 10.45 1.27 -7.55
N VAL A 40 9.85 1.13 -8.73
CA VAL A 40 8.70 0.28 -9.01
C VAL A 40 9.12 -0.77 -10.04
N GLN A 41 8.90 -2.05 -9.77
CA GLN A 41 9.21 -3.16 -10.68
C GLN A 41 7.93 -3.91 -11.04
N GLU A 42 7.78 -4.22 -12.32
CA GLU A 42 6.65 -4.99 -12.84
C GLU A 42 6.97 -6.49 -12.92
N PHE A 43 5.97 -7.28 -12.56
CA PHE A 43 5.90 -8.73 -12.67
C PHE A 43 4.61 -9.11 -13.40
N ASP A 44 4.63 -10.25 -14.09
CA ASP A 44 3.42 -10.86 -14.62
C ASP A 44 2.60 -11.55 -13.50
N MET A 45 1.45 -12.12 -13.86
CA MET A 45 0.56 -12.81 -12.92
C MET A 45 1.13 -14.16 -12.42
N GLU A 46 2.18 -14.66 -13.07
CA GLU A 46 3.00 -15.80 -12.67
C GLU A 46 4.19 -15.38 -11.79
N LEU A 47 4.24 -14.10 -11.42
CA LEU A 47 5.26 -13.47 -10.58
C LEU A 47 6.67 -13.61 -11.18
N GLN A 48 6.77 -13.55 -12.50
CA GLN A 48 8.03 -13.39 -13.22
C GLN A 48 8.27 -11.92 -13.57
N PRO A 49 9.49 -11.40 -13.38
CA PRO A 49 9.79 -10.01 -13.73
C PRO A 49 9.66 -9.79 -15.24
N THR A 50 8.98 -8.73 -15.66
CA THR A 50 8.78 -8.40 -17.09
C THR A 50 10.00 -7.71 -17.70
N GLY A 51 10.90 -7.19 -16.84
CA GLY A 51 12.00 -6.32 -17.22
C GLY A 51 11.65 -4.82 -17.24
N TRP A 52 10.39 -4.45 -16.97
CA TRP A 52 10.02 -3.06 -16.72
C TRP A 52 10.39 -2.65 -15.29
N VAL A 53 11.04 -1.49 -15.19
CA VAL A 53 11.46 -0.88 -13.92
C VAL A 53 11.31 0.63 -14.09
N GLY A 54 10.56 1.27 -13.18
CA GLY A 54 10.42 2.72 -13.07
C GLY A 54 11.18 3.25 -11.85
N GLN A 55 11.83 4.40 -11.99
CA GLN A 55 12.56 5.08 -10.92
C GLN A 55 11.78 6.31 -10.45
N LEU A 56 11.64 6.49 -9.14
CA LEU A 56 10.92 7.60 -8.55
C LEU A 56 11.80 8.85 -8.43
N THR A 57 12.35 9.27 -9.57
CA THR A 57 13.31 10.37 -9.71
C THR A 57 12.75 11.50 -10.54
N VAL A 58 13.14 12.74 -10.20
CA VAL A 58 12.91 13.95 -11.01
C VAL A 58 14.25 14.64 -11.22
N GLN A 59 14.62 14.92 -12.46
CA GLN A 59 15.90 15.53 -12.82
C GLN A 59 17.08 14.82 -12.16
N GLU A 60 17.10 13.48 -12.26
CA GLU A 60 18.10 12.59 -11.65
C GLU A 60 18.14 12.59 -10.10
N ARG A 61 17.32 13.40 -9.43
CA ARG A 61 17.18 13.41 -7.98
C ARG A 61 16.13 12.39 -7.54
N ASN A 62 16.48 11.56 -6.56
CA ASN A 62 15.54 10.66 -5.90
C ASN A 62 14.48 11.47 -5.14
N LEU A 63 13.26 11.53 -5.68
CA LEU A 63 12.16 12.31 -5.11
C LEU A 63 11.45 11.50 -4.03
N ILE A 64 11.17 10.23 -4.31
CA ILE A 64 10.43 9.33 -3.41
C ILE A 64 11.35 8.14 -3.07
N PRO A 65 12.35 8.33 -2.19
CA PRO A 65 13.32 7.28 -1.87
C PRO A 65 12.71 6.06 -1.21
N HIS A 66 11.58 6.21 -0.55
CA HIS A 66 10.94 5.19 0.27
C HIS A 66 9.43 5.26 0.04
N PRO A 67 8.94 4.74 -1.11
CA PRO A 67 7.52 4.74 -1.42
C PRO A 67 6.81 3.77 -0.49
N THR A 68 5.78 4.21 0.23
CA THR A 68 5.06 3.38 1.21
C THR A 68 3.68 2.94 0.72
N GLY A 69 3.24 3.41 -0.45
CA GLY A 69 2.01 2.92 -1.07
C GLY A 69 1.81 3.49 -2.46
N LEU A 70 1.04 2.79 -3.28
CA LEU A 70 0.63 3.20 -4.61
C LEU A 70 -0.88 2.99 -4.71
N ALA A 71 -1.63 4.04 -5.03
CA ALA A 71 -3.05 3.96 -5.33
C ALA A 71 -3.26 4.26 -6.81
N TYR A 72 -3.50 3.20 -7.57
CA TYR A 72 -3.91 3.31 -8.97
C TYR A 72 -5.34 2.81 -9.13
N ARG A 73 -6.10 3.54 -9.94
CA ARG A 73 -7.37 3.05 -10.50
C ARG A 73 -7.60 3.72 -11.84
N LYS A 74 -8.00 2.93 -12.83
CA LYS A 74 -8.36 3.45 -14.14
C LYS A 74 -9.44 4.53 -14.02
N ASP A 75 -9.26 5.62 -14.75
CA ASP A 75 -10.13 6.82 -14.76
C ASP A 75 -10.11 7.65 -13.46
N PHE A 76 -9.19 7.34 -12.53
CA PHE A 76 -8.96 8.10 -11.31
C PHE A 76 -7.51 8.61 -11.23
N PRO A 77 -7.23 9.64 -10.41
CA PRO A 77 -5.86 10.13 -10.21
C PRO A 77 -4.96 9.05 -9.56
N THR A 78 -3.66 9.02 -9.89
CA THR A 78 -2.73 8.03 -9.31
C THR A 78 -1.88 8.67 -8.23
N PHE A 79 -1.79 8.03 -7.06
CA PHE A 79 -1.07 8.57 -5.92
C PHE A 79 0.04 7.63 -5.44
N ILE A 80 1.21 8.19 -5.10
CA ILE A 80 2.29 7.48 -4.41
C ILE A 80 2.50 8.11 -3.04
N GLY A 81 2.50 7.31 -1.99
CA GLY A 81 2.72 7.75 -0.62
C GLY A 81 4.17 7.61 -0.15
N THR A 82 4.55 8.42 0.83
CA THR A 82 5.80 8.26 1.61
C THR A 82 5.63 8.83 3.03
N GLY A 83 6.71 8.91 3.80
CA GLY A 83 6.75 9.43 5.18
C GLY A 83 6.44 10.94 5.29
N GLY A 84 5.19 11.34 5.06
CA GLY A 84 4.68 12.70 5.23
C GLY A 84 4.27 13.41 3.93
N TRP A 85 4.27 12.71 2.79
CA TRP A 85 3.89 13.28 1.51
C TRP A 85 3.10 12.27 0.68
N LEU A 86 2.20 12.80 -0.13
CA LEU A 86 1.51 12.09 -1.19
C LEU A 86 1.83 12.77 -2.52
N TYR A 87 2.21 11.99 -3.53
CA TYR A 87 2.57 12.49 -4.85
C TYR A 87 1.49 12.09 -5.84
N LEU A 88 0.86 13.07 -6.46
CA LEU A 88 -0.03 12.85 -7.59
C LEU A 88 0.81 12.72 -8.87
N ILE A 89 0.62 11.62 -9.57
CA ILE A 89 1.35 11.33 -10.81
C ILE A 89 0.40 10.98 -11.96
N ASP A 90 0.89 11.20 -13.18
CA ASP A 90 0.35 10.59 -14.39
C ASP A 90 1.00 9.21 -14.56
N TRP A 91 0.22 8.15 -14.30
CA TRP A 91 0.70 6.78 -14.40
C TRP A 91 1.18 6.41 -15.81
N ASN A 92 0.50 6.89 -16.85
CA ASN A 92 0.84 6.52 -18.22
C ASN A 92 2.17 7.14 -18.63
N LEU A 93 2.39 8.41 -18.28
CA LEU A 93 3.69 9.05 -18.51
C LEU A 93 4.80 8.39 -17.67
N PHE A 94 4.51 8.01 -16.42
CA PHE A 94 5.49 7.28 -15.60
C PHE A 94 5.83 5.91 -16.19
N TYR A 95 4.83 5.19 -16.70
CA TYR A 95 5.02 3.89 -17.34
C TYR A 95 5.86 3.99 -18.63
N GLU A 96 5.61 5.02 -19.44
CA GLU A 96 6.35 5.31 -20.67
C GLU A 96 7.79 5.75 -20.39
N ASP A 97 7.97 6.77 -19.55
CA ASP A 97 9.26 7.41 -19.33
C ASP A 97 10.14 6.65 -18.33
N ARG A 98 9.52 5.83 -17.48
CA ARG A 98 10.16 5.11 -16.36
C ARG A 98 10.80 6.04 -15.32
N ILE A 99 10.48 7.33 -15.35
CA ILE A 99 10.91 8.37 -14.40
C ILE A 99 9.78 9.38 -14.20
N LEU A 100 9.89 10.24 -13.17
CA LEU A 100 8.82 11.19 -12.81
C LEU A 100 8.92 12.56 -13.49
N ASP A 101 9.93 12.83 -14.32
CA ASP A 101 10.19 14.16 -14.92
C ASP A 101 8.97 14.82 -15.56
N ARG A 102 8.18 14.05 -16.32
CA ARG A 102 6.92 14.53 -16.92
C ARG A 102 5.69 14.00 -16.20
N ALA A 103 5.85 12.97 -15.38
CA ALA A 103 4.75 12.27 -14.75
C ALA A 103 4.36 12.89 -13.40
N LEU A 104 5.24 13.62 -12.71
CA LEU A 104 4.88 14.31 -11.47
C LEU A 104 3.92 15.46 -11.77
N LEU A 105 2.71 15.38 -11.23
CA LEU A 105 1.69 16.43 -11.38
C LEU A 105 1.63 17.32 -10.15
N LYS A 106 1.73 16.74 -8.95
CA LYS A 106 1.64 17.51 -7.69
C LYS A 106 2.28 16.80 -6.50
N GLU A 107 2.85 17.60 -5.60
CA GLU A 107 3.24 17.18 -4.24
C GLU A 107 2.17 17.67 -3.25
N ILE A 108 1.65 16.77 -2.43
CA ILE A 108 0.61 17.03 -1.45
C ILE A 108 1.20 16.72 -0.07
N SER A 109 1.25 17.73 0.79
CA SER A 109 1.81 17.59 2.13
C SER A 109 0.87 16.81 3.05
N SER A 110 1.44 16.07 4.00
CA SER A 110 0.69 15.33 4.98
C SER A 110 1.30 15.50 6.37
N ASN A 111 0.45 15.78 7.36
CA ASN A 111 0.84 15.78 8.77
C ASN A 111 0.73 14.36 9.39
N HIS A 112 0.29 13.40 8.59
CA HIS A 112 0.12 12.00 8.95
C HIS A 112 1.39 11.20 8.63
N ARG A 113 1.70 10.21 9.47
CA ARG A 113 2.97 9.46 9.37
C ARG A 113 2.80 8.24 8.49
N GLY A 114 3.58 8.18 7.42
CA GLY A 114 3.62 7.06 6.48
C GLY A 114 2.30 6.91 5.74
N THR A 115 2.12 7.64 4.65
CA THR A 115 0.90 7.55 3.83
C THR A 115 0.96 6.29 2.98
N ARG A 116 -0.02 5.40 3.12
CA ARG A 116 -0.12 4.11 2.42
C ARG A 116 -1.38 4.10 1.58
N PRO A 117 -1.40 4.83 0.46
CA PRO A 117 -2.63 5.06 -0.28
C PRO A 117 -3.11 3.78 -1.00
N GLU A 118 -4.41 3.54 -0.96
CA GLU A 118 -5.09 2.53 -1.76
C GLU A 118 -6.50 2.98 -2.15
N TYR A 119 -7.01 2.56 -3.31
CA TYR A 119 -8.40 2.80 -3.67
C TYR A 119 -9.37 1.86 -2.97
N VAL A 120 -10.43 2.41 -2.39
CA VAL A 120 -11.50 1.69 -1.67
C VAL A 120 -12.85 2.06 -2.25
N PHE A 121 -13.71 1.06 -2.48
CA PHE A 121 -15.10 1.28 -2.85
C PHE A 121 -16.00 1.23 -1.64
N TYR A 122 -16.54 2.38 -1.24
CA TYR A 122 -17.38 2.49 -0.05
C TYR A 122 -18.68 3.20 -0.39
N HIS A 123 -19.83 2.56 -0.11
CA HIS A 123 -21.17 3.10 -0.36
C HIS A 123 -21.41 3.61 -1.78
N GLY A 124 -20.86 2.91 -2.78
CA GLY A 124 -21.03 3.29 -4.19
C GLY A 124 -20.07 4.38 -4.66
N ILE A 125 -19.12 4.81 -3.83
CA ILE A 125 -18.17 5.89 -4.09
C ILE A 125 -16.74 5.36 -3.92
N TRP A 126 -15.84 5.80 -4.79
CA TRP A 126 -14.41 5.51 -4.66
C TRP A 126 -13.72 6.55 -3.80
N TYR A 127 -12.97 6.07 -2.81
CA TYR A 127 -12.11 6.88 -1.95
C TYR A 127 -10.66 6.45 -2.11
N VAL A 128 -9.74 7.34 -1.78
CA VAL A 128 -8.35 6.96 -1.47
C VAL A 128 -8.28 6.75 0.03
N ALA A 129 -8.12 5.49 0.45
CA ALA A 129 -7.76 5.15 1.81
C ALA A 129 -6.27 5.38 2.04
N SER A 130 -5.88 5.77 3.25
CA SER A 130 -4.47 5.74 3.67
C SER A 130 -4.36 5.40 5.14
N ALA A 131 -3.55 4.40 5.47
CA ALA A 131 -3.22 4.05 6.85
C ALA A 131 -1.96 4.79 7.33
N GLU A 132 -1.99 5.29 8.56
CA GLU A 132 -0.81 5.77 9.27
C GLU A 132 0.04 4.63 9.83
N TYR A 133 1.32 4.92 10.02
CA TYR A 133 2.25 4.10 10.79
C TYR A 133 3.04 4.93 11.78
N ASP A 134 2.81 4.64 13.04
CA ASP A 134 3.66 4.99 14.16
C ASP A 134 3.83 3.73 15.03
N PRO A 135 5.07 3.25 15.24
CA PRO A 135 5.34 2.09 16.08
C PRO A 135 5.33 2.41 17.59
N THR A 136 5.13 3.67 17.97
CA THR A 136 5.04 4.10 19.38
C THR A 136 3.60 4.06 19.90
N ASP A 137 3.38 4.34 21.18
CA ASP A 137 2.05 4.36 21.84
C ASP A 137 1.06 5.44 21.33
N ARG A 138 1.39 6.13 20.23
CA ARG A 138 0.45 7.03 19.55
C ARG A 138 -0.62 6.21 18.82
N LYS A 139 -1.84 6.74 18.78
CA LYS A 139 -2.93 6.19 17.98
C LYS A 139 -2.70 6.47 16.49
N ASN A 140 -2.71 5.42 15.69
CA ASN A 140 -2.69 5.51 14.22
C ASN A 140 -4.12 5.63 13.70
N GLU A 141 -4.29 6.34 12.60
CA GLU A 141 -5.56 6.50 11.91
C GLU A 141 -5.54 5.89 10.50
N LEU A 142 -6.70 5.41 10.04
CA LEU A 142 -6.98 5.24 8.62
C LEU A 142 -7.89 6.38 8.16
N LEU A 143 -7.52 6.99 7.05
CA LEU A 143 -8.24 8.08 6.41
C LEU A 143 -8.96 7.55 5.17
N LEU A 144 -10.20 7.96 4.93
CA LEU A 144 -10.87 7.84 3.63
C LEU A 144 -10.98 9.24 3.03
N MET A 145 -10.35 9.45 1.88
CA MET A 145 -10.23 10.75 1.23
C MET A 145 -10.97 10.79 -0.11
N ASP A 146 -11.57 11.94 -0.43
CA ASP A 146 -12.15 12.18 -1.75
C ASP A 146 -11.01 12.34 -2.78
N PRO A 147 -10.93 11.47 -3.82
CA PRO A 147 -9.83 11.51 -4.79
C PRO A 147 -9.82 12.79 -5.63
N THR A 148 -10.99 13.38 -5.91
CA THR A 148 -11.11 14.58 -6.73
C THR A 148 -10.59 15.78 -5.96
N LEU A 149 -11.03 15.96 -4.71
CA LEU A 149 -10.55 17.04 -3.86
C LEU A 149 -9.06 16.87 -3.54
N LEU A 150 -8.63 15.66 -3.21
CA LEU A 150 -7.22 15.33 -2.94
C LEU A 150 -6.31 15.71 -4.11
N SER A 151 -6.71 15.45 -5.36
CA SER A 151 -5.91 15.78 -6.54
C SER A 151 -5.63 17.29 -6.71
N THR A 152 -6.46 18.14 -6.11
CA THR A 152 -6.32 19.60 -6.16
C THR A 152 -5.76 20.20 -4.87
N ALA A 153 -5.73 19.44 -3.78
CA ALA A 153 -5.29 19.87 -2.46
C ALA A 153 -3.79 20.17 -2.40
N ASN A 154 -3.37 21.00 -1.46
CA ASN A 154 -1.95 21.21 -1.11
C ASN A 154 -1.56 20.44 0.15
N ASN A 155 -2.54 20.13 0.99
CA ASN A 155 -2.39 19.30 2.19
C ASN A 155 -3.57 18.33 2.30
N ILE A 156 -3.34 17.12 2.81
CA ILE A 156 -4.43 16.15 2.99
C ILE A 156 -5.48 16.58 4.04
N GLU A 157 -5.13 17.51 4.92
CA GLU A 157 -6.06 18.15 5.87
C GLU A 157 -6.80 19.35 5.28
N ASP A 158 -6.63 19.65 3.99
CA ASP A 158 -7.43 20.68 3.33
C ASP A 158 -8.92 20.34 3.43
N SER A 159 -9.76 21.37 3.60
CA SER A 159 -11.17 21.21 3.95
C SER A 159 -11.91 20.29 2.95
N GLY A 160 -12.52 19.24 3.48
CA GLY A 160 -13.32 18.29 2.71
C GLY A 160 -12.53 17.17 2.04
N VAL A 161 -11.19 17.17 2.09
CA VAL A 161 -10.39 16.07 1.53
C VAL A 161 -10.62 14.78 2.31
N ILE A 162 -10.45 14.81 3.63
CA ILE A 162 -10.73 13.66 4.50
C ILE A 162 -12.24 13.62 4.78
N ILE A 163 -12.89 12.54 4.32
CA ILE A 163 -14.32 12.29 4.47
C ILE A 163 -14.60 11.50 5.75
N HIS A 164 -13.78 10.49 6.00
CA HIS A 164 -13.82 9.70 7.23
C HIS A 164 -12.41 9.49 7.76
N ARG A 165 -12.30 9.37 9.09
CA ARG A 165 -11.12 8.85 9.75
C ARG A 165 -11.54 7.97 10.91
N PHE A 166 -10.74 6.97 11.23
CA PHE A 166 -10.97 6.11 12.39
C PHE A 166 -9.66 5.49 12.87
N GLU A 167 -9.61 5.15 14.15
CA GLU A 167 -8.43 4.54 14.77
C GLU A 167 -8.15 3.15 14.18
N ILE A 168 -6.88 2.85 13.91
CA ILE A 168 -6.40 1.52 13.51
C ILE A 168 -5.40 0.97 14.52
N PRO A 169 -5.28 -0.37 14.64
CA PRO A 169 -4.23 -0.96 15.46
C PRO A 169 -2.83 -0.54 15.02
N GLN A 170 -1.85 -0.73 15.90
CA GLN A 170 -0.44 -0.48 15.60
C GLN A 170 0.09 -1.46 14.53
N LEU A 171 1.25 -1.11 13.97
CA LEU A 171 2.04 -1.93 13.04
C LEU A 171 1.32 -2.31 11.75
N VAL A 172 0.36 -1.48 11.30
CA VAL A 172 -0.21 -1.57 9.95
C VAL A 172 0.82 -1.07 8.95
N GLN A 173 1.43 -1.98 8.20
CA GLN A 173 2.45 -1.69 7.19
C GLN A 173 1.89 -1.50 5.80
N ASP A 174 0.70 -2.01 5.53
CA ASP A 174 0.00 -1.81 4.27
C ASP A 174 -1.51 -1.98 4.47
N ILE A 175 -2.28 -1.61 3.47
CA ILE A 175 -3.71 -1.86 3.40
C ILE A 175 -4.05 -2.53 2.08
N HIS A 176 -5.04 -3.41 2.10
CA HIS A 176 -5.55 -4.03 0.89
C HIS A 176 -7.08 -4.04 0.85
N TRP A 177 -7.67 -3.49 -0.21
CA TRP A 177 -9.09 -3.51 -0.48
C TRP A 177 -9.47 -4.77 -1.24
N ASN A 178 -10.30 -5.60 -0.62
CA ASN A 178 -10.81 -6.80 -1.25
C ASN A 178 -12.19 -6.53 -1.87
N ASP A 179 -12.20 -6.39 -3.20
CA ASP A 179 -13.44 -6.15 -3.95
C ASP A 179 -14.44 -7.31 -3.88
N GLU A 180 -14.00 -8.56 -3.70
CA GLU A 180 -14.89 -9.74 -3.68
C GLU A 180 -15.85 -9.72 -2.48
N ASN A 181 -15.36 -9.29 -1.32
CA ASN A 181 -16.13 -9.27 -0.08
C ASN A 181 -16.37 -7.86 0.49
N GLN A 182 -15.88 -6.82 -0.21
CA GLN A 182 -16.00 -5.42 0.18
C GLN A 182 -15.46 -5.16 1.59
N LYS A 183 -14.29 -5.73 1.89
CA LYS A 183 -13.60 -5.57 3.17
C LYS A 183 -12.22 -4.95 2.95
N MET A 184 -11.83 -4.14 3.93
CA MET A 184 -10.46 -3.67 4.03
C MET A 184 -9.64 -4.71 4.81
N ILE A 185 -8.45 -5.03 4.32
CA ILE A 185 -7.49 -5.90 4.98
C ILE A 185 -6.38 -5.01 5.52
N LEU A 186 -6.23 -5.02 6.85
CA LEU A 186 -5.08 -4.42 7.51
C LEU A 186 -3.92 -5.41 7.42
N VAL A 187 -2.83 -4.97 6.77
CA VAL A 187 -1.62 -5.75 6.58
C VAL A 187 -0.64 -5.33 7.67
N GLN A 188 -0.36 -6.24 8.59
CA GLN A 188 0.28 -5.91 9.85
C GLN A 188 1.44 -6.84 10.17
N ASN A 189 2.38 -6.34 10.95
CA ASN A 189 3.26 -7.20 11.72
C ASN A 189 2.65 -7.56 13.08
N ILE A 190 3.04 -8.71 13.63
CA ILE A 190 2.63 -9.14 14.97
C ILE A 190 3.45 -8.39 16.02
N ASN A 191 4.77 -8.32 15.81
CA ASN A 191 5.69 -7.50 16.59
C ASN A 191 6.49 -6.61 15.63
N LEU A 192 7.30 -5.70 16.16
CA LEU A 192 8.24 -4.97 15.32
C LEU A 192 9.13 -5.95 14.54
N TRP A 193 9.15 -5.81 13.21
CA TRP A 193 10.01 -6.54 12.27
C TRP A 193 9.71 -8.03 12.05
N GLU A 194 8.68 -8.61 12.67
CA GLU A 194 8.40 -10.05 12.54
C GLU A 194 6.93 -10.44 12.70
N GLY A 195 6.59 -11.59 12.10
CA GLY A 195 5.29 -12.22 12.18
C GLY A 195 4.23 -11.46 11.38
N TRP A 196 3.42 -12.17 10.61
CA TRP A 196 2.47 -11.54 9.70
C TRP A 196 1.06 -11.66 10.25
N ARG A 197 0.30 -10.58 10.21
CA ARG A 197 -1.09 -10.53 10.61
C ARG A 197 -1.91 -9.85 9.53
N LEU A 198 -2.96 -10.54 9.08
CA LEU A 198 -3.96 -9.99 8.18
C LEU A 198 -5.28 -9.92 8.94
N SER A 199 -5.80 -8.71 9.12
CA SER A 199 -7.09 -8.48 9.78
C SER A 199 -8.09 -7.90 8.78
N SER A 200 -9.16 -8.63 8.49
CA SER A 200 -10.26 -8.09 7.68
C SER A 200 -11.18 -7.24 8.57
N ILE A 201 -11.45 -6.01 8.13
CA ILE A 201 -12.32 -5.06 8.81
C ILE A 201 -13.54 -4.74 7.96
N ASP A 202 -14.67 -4.58 8.63
CA ASP A 202 -15.88 -4.05 8.06
C ASP A 202 -15.87 -2.51 8.16
N VAL A 203 -15.60 -1.83 7.05
CA VAL A 203 -15.52 -0.36 7.01
C VAL A 203 -16.84 0.28 7.48
N ASP A 204 -17.97 -0.36 7.19
CA ASP A 204 -19.29 0.08 7.63
C ASP A 204 -19.49 0.07 9.13
N LYS A 205 -18.75 -0.78 9.84
CA LYS A 205 -18.74 -0.82 11.31
C LYS A 205 -17.64 0.10 11.85
N ALA A 206 -16.47 0.13 11.22
CA ALA A 206 -15.30 0.87 11.70
C ALA A 206 -15.55 2.38 11.74
N VAL A 207 -16.14 2.94 10.68
CA VAL A 207 -16.42 4.40 10.57
C VAL A 207 -17.29 4.91 11.72
N PRO A 208 -18.49 4.38 12.00
CA PRO A 208 -19.33 4.87 13.10
C PRO A 208 -18.76 4.56 14.49
N LEU A 209 -17.94 3.51 14.63
CA LEU A 209 -17.24 3.20 15.89
C LEU A 209 -16.02 4.07 16.13
N ASN A 210 -15.55 4.80 15.11
CA ASN A 210 -14.28 5.52 15.12
C ASN A 210 -13.09 4.62 15.51
N ASN A 211 -13.18 3.31 15.25
CA ASN A 211 -12.17 2.32 15.66
C ASN A 211 -12.31 1.02 14.86
N ALA A 212 -11.24 0.63 14.17
CA ALA A 212 -11.18 -0.56 13.32
C ALA A 212 -11.09 -1.87 14.12
N GLU A 213 -10.47 -1.88 15.30
CA GLU A 213 -10.33 -3.10 16.11
C GLU A 213 -11.68 -3.69 16.50
N ASN A 214 -12.65 -2.83 16.82
CA ASN A 214 -14.02 -3.24 17.12
C ASN A 214 -14.83 -3.69 15.89
N ALA A 215 -14.26 -3.54 14.69
CA ALA A 215 -14.85 -3.91 13.41
C ALA A 215 -14.11 -5.07 12.71
N ILE A 216 -13.12 -5.67 13.36
CA ILE A 216 -12.40 -6.85 12.85
C ILE A 216 -13.37 -8.05 12.80
N GLU A 217 -13.52 -8.65 11.63
CA GLU A 217 -14.35 -9.85 11.43
C GLU A 217 -13.51 -11.13 11.44
N GLN A 218 -12.31 -11.08 10.86
CA GLN A 218 -11.40 -12.21 10.80
C GLN A 218 -9.96 -11.75 10.95
N THR A 219 -9.14 -12.57 11.61
CA THR A 219 -7.70 -12.37 11.72
C THR A 219 -6.99 -13.69 11.43
N ARG A 220 -6.00 -13.64 10.54
CA ARG A 220 -5.06 -14.73 10.31
C ARG A 220 -3.65 -14.27 10.67
N CYS A 221 -2.93 -15.11 11.41
CA CYS A 221 -1.55 -14.86 11.79
C CYS A 221 -0.65 -15.94 11.20
N LEU A 222 0.43 -15.52 10.55
CA LEU A 222 1.45 -16.41 9.99
C LEU A 222 2.76 -16.15 10.72
N LEU A 223 3.33 -17.18 11.34
CA LEU A 223 4.63 -17.04 12.01
C LEU A 223 5.72 -17.05 10.95
N PHE A 224 6.16 -15.85 10.59
CA PHE A 224 7.21 -15.62 9.63
C PHE A 224 8.31 -14.74 10.23
N TYR A 225 9.56 -15.00 9.85
CA TYR A 225 10.75 -14.42 10.50
C TYR A 225 11.11 -13.01 10.02
N SER A 226 10.28 -12.42 9.17
CA SER A 226 10.56 -11.20 8.42
C SER A 226 9.38 -10.25 8.51
N GLU A 227 9.64 -8.97 8.29
CA GLU A 227 8.64 -7.93 8.23
C GLU A 227 7.76 -8.06 6.98
N LEU A 228 6.44 -7.98 7.17
CA LEU A 228 5.48 -7.84 6.08
C LEU A 228 5.33 -6.37 5.71
N GLU A 229 5.58 -6.03 4.45
CA GLU A 229 5.50 -4.66 3.92
C GLU A 229 4.46 -4.53 2.82
N GLY A 230 3.98 -5.63 2.26
CA GLY A 230 2.94 -5.59 1.23
C GLY A 230 2.15 -6.88 1.14
N TYR A 231 0.86 -6.75 0.81
CA TYR A 231 0.00 -7.88 0.52
C TYR A 231 -0.96 -7.59 -0.63
N THR A 232 -1.22 -8.58 -1.47
CA THR A 232 -2.31 -8.54 -2.43
C THR A 232 -2.86 -9.93 -2.69
N LYS A 233 -4.05 -10.02 -3.29
CA LYS A 233 -4.64 -11.26 -3.76
C LYS A 233 -4.86 -11.18 -5.27
N LEU A 234 -4.26 -12.13 -5.99
CA LEU A 234 -4.41 -12.23 -7.45
C LEU A 234 -5.79 -12.78 -7.82
N SER A 235 -6.21 -12.54 -9.06
CA SER A 235 -7.50 -13.00 -9.62
C SER A 235 -7.68 -14.52 -9.63
N ASN A 236 -6.59 -15.29 -9.59
CA ASN A 236 -6.62 -16.75 -9.44
C ASN A 236 -6.73 -17.22 -7.98
N GLY A 237 -6.89 -16.30 -7.03
CA GLY A 237 -7.00 -16.57 -5.60
C GLY A 237 -5.67 -16.67 -4.85
N LYS A 238 -4.55 -16.65 -5.57
CA LYS A 238 -3.21 -16.70 -4.97
C LYS A 238 -2.96 -15.43 -4.16
N GLU A 239 -2.53 -15.61 -2.92
CA GLU A 239 -2.11 -14.51 -2.06
C GLU A 239 -0.62 -14.27 -2.25
N VAL A 240 -0.23 -13.00 -2.26
CA VAL A 240 1.13 -12.56 -2.52
C VAL A 240 1.56 -11.62 -1.40
N PHE A 241 2.75 -11.85 -0.87
CA PHE A 241 3.29 -11.15 0.29
C PHE A 241 4.67 -10.60 -0.09
N LEU A 242 4.94 -9.35 0.28
CA LEU A 242 6.23 -8.70 0.07
C LEU A 242 6.86 -8.36 1.42
N THR A 243 8.17 -8.61 1.56
CA THR A 243 8.91 -8.26 2.78
C THR A 243 9.88 -7.10 2.61
N GLY A 244 10.20 -6.47 3.75
CA GLY A 244 11.12 -5.34 3.84
C GLY A 244 12.59 -5.71 4.02
N ASP A 245 12.91 -6.98 4.25
CA ASP A 245 14.29 -7.41 4.49
C ASP A 245 15.17 -7.24 3.25
N TRP A 246 16.44 -6.91 3.50
CA TRP A 246 17.53 -6.97 2.51
C TRP A 246 17.82 -8.44 2.15
N GLY A 247 16.88 -9.09 1.45
CA GLY A 247 16.87 -10.54 1.25
C GLY A 247 16.12 -11.04 0.01
N HIS A 248 15.40 -10.18 -0.73
CA HIS A 248 14.78 -10.51 -2.03
C HIS A 248 13.57 -11.45 -1.92
N HIS A 249 12.55 -11.10 -1.15
CA HIS A 249 11.46 -12.04 -0.92
C HIS A 249 10.07 -11.48 -1.22
N LEU A 250 9.64 -11.79 -2.45
CA LEU A 250 8.24 -11.92 -2.79
C LEU A 250 7.82 -13.37 -2.49
N PHE A 251 6.72 -13.56 -1.78
CA PHE A 251 6.16 -14.87 -1.48
C PHE A 251 4.77 -15.02 -2.04
N SER A 252 4.37 -16.24 -2.39
CA SER A 252 2.98 -16.54 -2.69
C SER A 252 2.51 -17.83 -2.02
N THR A 253 1.20 -17.94 -1.79
CA THR A 253 0.60 -19.26 -1.56
C THR A 253 0.80 -20.15 -2.80
N GLU A 254 0.81 -21.46 -2.60
CA GLU A 254 0.80 -22.43 -3.70
C GLU A 254 -0.50 -22.39 -4.50
#